data_AF-A0A0Q4F5J4-F1
#
_entry.id   AF-A0A0Q4F5J4-F1
#
_cell.length_a   1.000
_cell.length_b   1.000
_cell.length_c   1.000
_cell.angle_alpha   90.00
_cell.angle_beta   90.00
_cell.angle_gamma   90.00
#
_symmetry.space_group_name_H-M   'P 1'
#
loop_
_entity.id
_entity.type
_entity.pdbx_description
1 polymer ?
#
loop_
_entity_poly.entity_id
_entity_poly.type
_entity_poly.pdbx_seq_one_letter_code
_entity_poly.pdbx_strand_id
1 'polypeptide(L)'
;MISVPEKRNIAQAARRIMLLQQASDMAGQAALADAMNISTRGLRYKLATNWGVGDADLMVAAALLDRRADALAKLGAAIRSAIA
;
A
#
# COMPACT_ATOMS: atom_id res chain seq x y z
N MET A 1 8.77 10.69 -25.79
CA MET A 1 9.80 9.94 -25.05
C MET A 1 9.09 8.80 -24.33
N ILE A 2 9.15 7.59 -24.89
CA ILE A 2 8.50 6.40 -24.30
C ILE A 2 9.50 5.84 -23.30
N SER A 3 9.27 6.03 -22.00
CA SER A 3 10.08 5.39 -20.96
C SER A 3 9.95 3.88 -21.12
N VAL A 4 11.03 3.25 -21.58
CA VAL A 4 11.19 1.80 -21.55
C VAL A 4 11.15 1.40 -20.07
N PRO A 5 10.27 0.47 -19.66
CA PRO A 5 10.24 0.02 -18.28
C PRO A 5 11.60 -0.63 -17.99
N GLU A 6 12.32 -0.05 -17.04
CA GLU A 6 13.57 -0.57 -16.49
C GLU A 6 13.42 -2.08 -16.27
N LYS A 7 14.33 -2.89 -16.82
CA LYS A 7 14.37 -4.33 -16.57
C LYS A 7 14.69 -4.54 -15.08
N ARG A 8 13.67 -4.44 -14.24
CA ARG A 8 13.76 -4.70 -12.80
C ARG A 8 14.20 -6.14 -12.61
N ASN A 9 15.23 -6.36 -11.81
CA ASN A 9 15.64 -7.71 -11.47
C ASN A 9 14.53 -8.41 -10.65
N ILE A 10 14.49 -9.74 -10.70
CA ILE A 10 13.42 -10.56 -10.09
C ILE A 10 13.28 -10.27 -8.59
N ALA A 11 14.41 -10.07 -7.89
CA ALA A 11 14.42 -9.78 -6.46
C ALA A 11 13.73 -8.45 -6.13
N GLN A 12 13.96 -7.40 -6.93
CA GLN A 12 13.32 -6.11 -6.77
C GLN A 12 11.81 -6.22 -7.03
N ALA A 13 11.39 -6.95 -8.06
CA ALA A 13 9.97 -7.16 -8.34
C ALA A 13 9.27 -7.90 -7.18
N ALA A 14 9.89 -8.97 -6.66
CA ALA A 14 9.39 -9.73 -5.52
C ALA A 14 9.27 -8.85 -4.26
N ARG A 15 10.30 -8.03 -3.97
CA ARG A 15 10.30 -7.12 -2.81
C ARG A 15 9.12 -6.15 -2.85
N ARG A 16 8.79 -5.60 -4.02
CA ARG A 16 7.69 -4.64 -4.17
C ARG A 16 6.34 -5.29 -3.95
N ILE A 17 6.16 -6.52 -4.43
CA ILE A 17 4.96 -7.32 -4.16
C ILE A 17 4.83 -7.58 -2.66
N MET A 18 5.90 -7.98 -1.98
CA MET A 18 5.89 -8.18 -0.53
C MET A 18 5.51 -6.91 0.23
N LEU A 19 6.04 -5.75 -0.15
CA LEU A 19 5.70 -4.47 0.49
C LEU A 19 4.23 -4.11 0.28
N LEU A 20 3.71 -4.28 -0.94
CA LEU A 20 2.30 -4.03 -1.22
C LEU A 20 1.38 -5.02 -0.48
N GLN A 21 1.79 -6.29 -0.35
CA GLN A 21 1.09 -7.30 0.43
C GLN A 21 1.03 -6.90 1.91
N GLN A 22 2.16 -6.51 2.51
CA GLN A 22 2.21 -6.05 3.90
C GLN A 22 1.32 -4.83 4.12
N ALA A 23 1.36 -3.86 3.21
CA ALA A 23 0.46 -2.71 3.26
C ALA A 23 -1.01 -3.17 3.20
N SER A 24 -1.35 -4.13 2.33
CA SER A 24 -2.69 -4.71 2.26
C SER A 24 -3.12 -5.41 3.55
N ASP A 25 -2.20 -6.10 4.23
CA ASP A 25 -2.51 -6.81 5.47
C ASP A 25 -2.73 -5.84 6.63
N MET A 26 -1.95 -4.75 6.69
CA MET A 26 -2.10 -3.71 7.71
C MET A 26 -3.31 -2.80 7.48
N ALA A 27 -3.56 -2.43 6.22
CA ALA A 27 -4.60 -1.47 5.85
C ALA A 27 -5.95 -2.16 5.53
N GLY A 28 -5.94 -3.45 5.23
CA GLY A 28 -7.07 -4.19 4.67
C GLY A 28 -7.16 -4.04 3.14
N GLN A 29 -7.50 -5.15 2.47
CA GLN A 29 -7.60 -5.22 1.00
C GLN A 29 -8.56 -4.19 0.39
N ALA A 30 -9.73 -3.98 1.01
CA ALA A 30 -10.72 -3.03 0.50
C ALA A 30 -10.18 -1.60 0.52
N ALA A 31 -9.66 -1.14 1.67
CA ALA A 31 -9.15 0.21 1.82
C ALA A 31 -7.94 0.50 0.90
N LEU A 32 -7.06 -0.49 0.71
CA LEU A 32 -5.94 -0.34 -0.23
C LEU A 32 -6.42 -0.29 -1.69
N ALA A 33 -7.38 -1.15 -2.07
CA ALA A 33 -7.94 -1.14 -3.42
C ALA A 33 -8.64 0.20 -3.73
N ASP A 34 -9.42 0.72 -2.78
CA ASP A 34 -10.07 2.03 -2.88
C ASP A 34 -9.05 3.16 -3.02
N ALA A 35 -7.99 3.16 -2.20
CA ALA A 35 -6.92 4.16 -2.28
C ALA A 35 -6.19 4.14 -3.63
N MET A 36 -6.05 2.95 -4.23
CA MET A 36 -5.45 2.75 -5.55
C MET A 36 -6.43 2.98 -6.71
N ASN A 37 -7.71 3.28 -6.42
CA ASN A 37 -8.78 3.41 -7.40
C ASN A 37 -8.92 2.18 -8.33
N ILE A 38 -8.85 0.99 -7.74
CA ILE A 38 -9.02 -0.29 -8.45
C ILE A 38 -9.99 -1.18 -7.68
N SER A 39 -10.52 -2.21 -8.35
CA SER A 39 -11.28 -3.24 -7.64
C SER A 39 -10.37 -4.09 -6.75
N THR A 40 -10.93 -4.70 -5.71
CA THR A 40 -10.24 -5.71 -4.88
C THR A 40 -9.70 -6.88 -5.71
N ARG A 41 -10.40 -7.25 -6.79
CA ARG A 41 -9.91 -8.21 -7.79
C ARG A 41 -8.66 -7.69 -8.52
N GLY A 42 -8.65 -6.41 -8.91
CA GLY A 42 -7.48 -5.75 -9.51
C GLY A 42 -6.28 -5.75 -8.57
N LEU A 43 -6.49 -5.48 -7.28
CA LEU A 43 -5.44 -5.57 -6.26
C LEU A 43 -4.87 -6.99 -6.18
N ARG A 44 -5.73 -8.02 -6.15
CA ARG A 44 -5.29 -9.43 -6.14
C ARG A 44 -4.46 -9.78 -7.37
N TYR A 45 -4.82 -9.28 -8.56
CA TYR A 45 -4.01 -9.47 -9.77
C TYR A 45 -2.62 -8.83 -9.67
N LYS A 46 -2.49 -7.65 -9.05
CA LYS A 46 -1.19 -7.02 -8.79
C LYS A 46 -0.33 -7.84 -7.81
N LEU A 47 -0.94 -8.37 -6.76
CA LEU A 47 -0.27 -9.18 -5.74
C LEU A 47 0.13 -10.57 -6.27
N ALA A 48 -0.66 -11.14 -7.18
CA ALA A 48 -0.39 -12.42 -7.84
C ALA A 48 0.67 -12.33 -8.96
N THR A 49 1.58 -11.36 -8.93
CA THR A 49 2.74 -11.16 -9.85
C THR A 49 2.43 -10.80 -11.31
N ASN A 50 1.17 -10.87 -11.78
CA ASN A 50 0.86 -10.79 -13.21
C ASN A 50 1.00 -9.39 -13.86
N TRP A 51 0.81 -8.31 -13.11
CA TRP A 51 0.84 -6.92 -13.62
C TRP A 51 2.05 -6.12 -13.16
N GLY A 52 2.82 -6.65 -12.20
CA GLY A 52 3.89 -5.93 -11.53
C GLY A 52 3.38 -4.82 -10.61
N VAL A 53 4.20 -4.50 -9.60
CA VAL A 53 3.95 -3.41 -8.66
C VAL A 53 4.80 -2.20 -9.07
N GLY A 54 4.15 -1.12 -9.49
CA GLY A 54 4.74 0.15 -9.92
C GLY A 54 5.10 1.06 -8.75
N ASP A 55 5.78 2.17 -9.02
CA ASP A 55 6.16 3.16 -7.99
C ASP A 55 4.93 3.88 -7.46
N ALA A 56 3.98 4.21 -8.35
CA ALA A 56 2.70 4.78 -7.96
C ALA A 56 1.93 3.88 -6.96
N ASP A 57 1.94 2.56 -7.16
CA ASP A 57 1.26 1.63 -6.25
C ASP A 57 1.85 1.70 -4.83
N LEU A 58 3.19 1.73 -4.72
CA LEU A 58 3.88 1.81 -3.43
C LEU A 58 3.71 3.18 -2.77
N MET A 59 3.73 4.25 -3.56
CA MET A 59 3.50 5.61 -3.06
C MET A 59 2.09 5.77 -2.49
N VAL A 60 1.07 5.21 -3.17
CA VAL A 60 -0.31 5.20 -2.67
C VAL A 60 -0.42 4.38 -1.39
N ALA A 61 0.20 3.19 -1.36
CA ALA A 61 0.20 2.34 -0.17
C ALA A 61 0.87 3.04 1.03
N ALA A 62 2.02 3.68 0.83
CA ALA A 62 2.72 4.44 1.87
C ALA A 62 1.84 5.58 2.40
N ALA A 63 1.28 6.41 1.52
CA ALA A 63 0.41 7.52 1.91
C ALA A 63 -0.84 7.07 2.69
N LEU A 64 -1.40 5.90 2.37
CA LEU A 64 -2.51 5.32 3.13
C LEU A 64 -2.08 4.90 4.54
N LEU A 65 -0.91 4.27 4.68
CA LEU A 65 -0.37 3.86 5.97
C LEU A 65 -0.05 5.07 6.85
N ASP A 66 0.55 6.13 6.30
CA ASP A 66 0.86 7.36 7.01
C ASP A 66 -0.40 8.00 7.59
N ARG A 67 -1.47 8.13 6.78
CA ARG A 67 -2.76 8.67 7.24
C ARG A 67 -3.37 7.85 8.37
N ARG A 68 -3.21 6.52 8.33
CA ARG A 68 -3.70 5.64 9.41
C ARG A 68 -2.86 5.77 10.67
N ALA A 69 -1.54 5.85 10.54
CA ALA A 69 -0.65 6.08 11.66
C ALA A 69 -1.01 7.40 12.36
N ASP A 70 -1.25 8.47 11.61
CA ASP A 70 -1.70 9.76 12.14
C ASP A 70 -3.05 9.65 12.88
N ALA A 71 -4.02 8.92 12.32
CA ALA A 71 -5.32 8.72 12.96
C ALA A 71 -5.20 7.93 14.28
N LEU A 72 -4.39 6.87 14.30
CA LEU A 72 -4.12 6.08 15.50
C LEU A 72 -3.39 6.89 16.57
N ALA A 73 -2.42 7.71 16.18
CA ALA A 73 -1.69 8.59 17.09
C ALA A 73 -2.63 9.61 17.74
N LYS A 74 -3.54 10.23 16.95
CA LYS A 74 -4.57 11.16 17.45
C LYS A 74 -5.52 10.48 18.43
N LEU A 75 -6.00 9.28 18.10
CA LEU A 75 -6.87 8.52 19.00
C LEU A 75 -6.16 8.18 20.32
N GLY A 76 -4.90 7.71 20.25
CA GLY A 76 -4.10 7.43 21.43
C GLY A 76 -3.87 8.67 22.30
N ALA A 77 -3.67 9.84 21.70
CA ALA A 77 -3.57 11.11 22.44
C ALA A 77 -4.90 11.46 23.13
N ALA A 78 -6.03 11.35 22.44
CA ALA A 78 -7.35 11.61 23.01
C ALA A 78 -7.68 10.69 24.19
N ILE A 79 -7.35 9.39 24.08
CA ILE A 79 -7.53 8.42 25.17
C ILE A 79 -6.71 8.82 26.40
N ARG A 80 -5.43 9.20 26.22
CA ARG A 80 -4.58 9.67 27.33
C ARG A 80 -5.11 10.93 27.98
N SER A 81 -5.63 11.87 27.20
CA SER A 81 -6.25 13.09 27.72
C SER A 81 -7.55 12.83 28.49
N ALA A 82 -8.29 11.76 28.18
CA ALA A 82 -9.55 11.44 28.85
C ALA A 82 -9.36 10.80 30.24
N ILE A 83 -8.15 10.33 30.57
CA ILE A 83 -7.83 9.68 31.86
C ILE A 83 -6.86 10.52 32.72
N ALA A 84 -6.45 11.70 32.25
CA ALA A 84 -5.59 12.64 32.95
C ALA A 84 -6.44 13.68 33.70
#